data_AF-A0A3R9P5J7-F1
#
_entry.id   AF-A0A3R9P5J7-F1
#
_cell.length_a   1.000
_cell.length_b   1.000
_cell.length_c   1.000
_cell.angle_alpha   90.00
_cell.angle_beta   90.00
_cell.angle_gamma   90.00
#
_symmetry.space_group_name_H-M   'P 1'
#
loop_
_entity.id
_entity.type
_entity.pdbx_description
1 polymer ?
#
loop_
_entity_poly.entity_id
_entity_poly.type
_entity_poly.pdbx_seq_one_letter_code
_entity_poly.pdbx_strand_id
1 'polypeptide(L)' 'MGSGSCVFFGILIILAIIAVVVWMRRGTDTNHSSQSSSNHSLEILKERLAKGEISEEEYDRLKRKLEERDRK' A
#
# COMPACT_ATOMS: atom_id res chain seq x y z
N MET A 1 -31.42 -32.56 2.04
CA MET A 1 -31.31 -31.09 1.91
C MET A 1 -30.21 -30.58 2.83
N GLY A 2 -29.34 -29.67 2.36
CA GLY A 2 -28.56 -28.80 3.25
C GLY A 2 -27.02 -28.89 3.22
N SER A 3 -26.38 -29.52 2.24
CA SER A 3 -24.90 -29.55 2.10
C SER A 3 -24.31 -28.34 1.35
N GLY A 4 -25.02 -27.20 1.32
CA GLY A 4 -24.55 -25.93 0.75
C GLY A 4 -24.15 -24.86 1.78
N SER A 5 -24.44 -25.09 3.06
CA SER A 5 -24.26 -24.10 4.13
C SER A 5 -22.81 -23.98 4.62
N CYS A 6 -22.01 -25.06 4.60
CA CYS A 6 -20.60 -24.99 5.01
C CYS A 6 -19.73 -24.14 4.08
N VAL A 7 -19.98 -24.18 2.77
CA VAL A 7 -19.20 -23.41 1.79
C VAL A 7 -19.50 -21.91 1.92
N PHE A 8 -20.75 -21.57 2.22
CA PHE A 8 -21.17 -20.19 2.43
C PHE A 8 -20.45 -19.54 3.61
N PHE A 9 -20.35 -20.25 4.74
CA PHE A 9 -19.60 -19.76 5.91
C PHE A 9 -18.11 -19.59 5.63
N GLY A 10 -17.49 -20.49 4.86
CA GLY A 10 -16.09 -20.36 4.45
C GLY A 10 -15.83 -19.10 3.61
N ILE A 11 -16.71 -18.82 2.64
CA ILE A 11 -16.61 -17.63 1.79
C ILE A 11 -16.77 -16.35 2.61
N LEU A 12 -17.71 -16.32 3.57
CA LEU A 12 -17.90 -15.16 4.45
C LEU A 12 -16.68 -14.87 5.32
N ILE A 13 -16.01 -15.90 5.83
CA ILE A 13 -14.77 -15.73 6.60
C ILE A 13 -13.65 -15.15 5.72
N ILE A 14 -13.50 -15.64 4.50
CA ILE A 14 -12.51 -15.13 3.55
C ILE A 14 -12.79 -13.65 3.23
N LEU A 15 -14.05 -13.29 2.96
CA LEU A 15 -14.44 -11.89 2.71
C LEU A 15 -14.17 -10.99 3.93
N ALA A 16 -14.41 -11.48 5.14
CA ALA A 16 -14.11 -10.75 6.37
C ALA A 16 -12.61 -10.47 6.53
N ILE A 17 -11.75 -11.46 6.25
CA ILE A 17 -10.29 -11.29 6.31
C ILE A 17 -9.83 -10.27 5.27
N ILE A 18 -10.32 -10.37 4.03
CA ILE A 18 -9.99 -9.41 2.97
C ILE A 18 -10.43 -8.00 3.37
N ALA A 19 -11.65 -7.86 3.91
CA ALA A 19 -12.15 -6.58 4.39
C ALA A 19 -11.28 -5.99 5.51
N VAL A 20 -10.79 -6.81 6.45
CA VAL A 20 -9.86 -6.36 7.50
C VAL A 20 -8.52 -5.90 6.92
N VAL A 21 -7.95 -6.64 5.97
CA VAL A 21 -6.67 -6.26 5.31
C VAL A 21 -6.84 -4.97 4.51
N VAL A 22 -7.93 -4.84 3.75
CA VAL A 22 -8.24 -3.63 2.99
C VAL A 22 -8.51 -2.45 3.91
N TRP A 23 -9.22 -2.65 5.03
CA TRP A 23 -9.47 -1.61 6.02
C TRP A 23 -8.19 -1.18 6.73
N MET A 24 -7.28 -2.11 7.03
CA MET A 24 -5.97 -1.79 7.59
C MET A 24 -5.10 -0.98 6.61
N ARG A 25 -5.20 -1.24 5.30
CA ARG A 25 -4.53 -0.45 4.26
C ARG A 25 -5.20 0.90 3.98
N ARG A 26 -6.51 1.02 4.16
CA ARG A 26 -7.27 2.28 4.00
C ARG A 26 -7.27 3.15 5.25
N GLY A 27 -6.95 2.58 6.42
CA GLY A 27 -6.87 3.28 7.70
C GLY A 27 -5.73 4.30 7.80
N THR A 28 -4.86 4.39 6.79
CA THR A 28 -3.77 5.38 6.70
C THR A 28 -4.11 6.61 5.84
N ASP A 29 -5.28 6.65 5.19
CA ASP A 29 -5.67 7.75 4.29
C ASP A 29 -6.69 8.73 4.89
N THR A 30 -6.97 8.65 6.20
CA THR A 30 -7.81 9.66 6.86
C THR A 30 -6.99 10.49 7.82
N ASN A 31 -6.64 11.70 7.36
CA ASN A 31 -6.14 12.82 8.14
C ASN A 31 -4.72 12.64 8.71
N HIS A 32 -3.71 13.14 8.00
CA HIS A 32 -2.76 14.10 8.57
C HIS A 32 -1.98 14.75 7.42
N SER A 33 -2.46 15.93 7.08
CA SER A 33 -1.78 16.96 6.31
C SER A 33 -0.31 17.08 6.72
N SER A 34 0.56 17.16 5.72
CA SER A 34 1.95 17.65 5.77
C SER A 34 3.09 16.65 6.03
N GLN A 35 2.86 15.43 6.53
CA GLN A 35 3.96 14.44 6.73
C GLN A 35 3.81 13.14 5.91
N SER A 36 2.68 12.95 5.22
CA SER A 36 2.43 11.78 4.36
C SER A 36 3.00 11.92 2.95
N SER A 37 3.33 13.14 2.49
CA SER A 37 3.79 13.37 1.12
C SER A 37 5.14 12.71 0.81
N SER A 38 6.06 12.59 1.77
CA SER A 38 7.34 11.91 1.58
C SER A 38 7.18 10.39 1.50
N ASN A 39 6.35 9.81 2.37
CA ASN A 39 6.02 8.38 2.34
C ASN A 39 5.28 8.03 1.04
N HIS A 40 4.33 8.85 0.61
CA HIS A 40 3.62 8.64 -0.64
C HIS A 40 4.56 8.74 -1.86
N SER A 41 5.49 9.70 -1.87
CA SER A 41 6.48 9.84 -2.95
C SER A 41 7.44 8.64 -3.03
N LEU A 42 7.89 8.13 -1.88
CA LEU A 42 8.74 6.93 -1.81
C LEU A 42 7.97 5.66 -2.20
N GLU A 43 6.69 5.56 -1.84
CA GLU A 43 5.84 4.44 -2.20
C GLU A 43 5.59 4.39 -3.72
N ILE A 44 5.32 5.54 -4.35
CA ILE A 44 5.21 5.65 -5.81
C ILE A 44 6.51 5.21 -6.50
N LEU A 45 7.67 5.66 -6.01
CA LEU A 45 8.97 5.25 -6.57
C LEU A 45 9.17 3.73 -6.47
N LYS A 46 8.80 3.14 -5.34
CA LYS A 46 8.91 1.69 -5.12
C LYS A 46 7.96 0.91 -6.02
N GLU A 47 6.75 1.40 -6.24
CA GLU A 47 5.78 0.78 -7.16
C GLU A 47 6.30 0.80 -8.60
N ARG A 48 6.89 1.92 -9.05
CA ARG A 48 7.44 2.05 -10.41
C ARG A 48 8.68 1.20 -10.63
N LEU A 49 9.52 1.04 -9.60
CA LEU A 49 10.65 0.11 -9.62
C LEU A 49 10.15 -1.34 -9.73
N ALA A 50 9.13 -1.72 -8.97
CA ALA A 50 8.53 -3.05 -9.03
C ALA A 50 7.84 -3.33 -10.37
N LYS A 51 7.31 -2.29 -11.03
CA LYS A 51 6.79 -2.37 -12.40
C LYS A 51 7.90 -2.40 -13.47
N GLY A 52 9.16 -2.13 -13.11
CA GLY A 52 10.28 -2.03 -14.04
C GLY A 52 10.25 -0.77 -14.93
N GLU A 53 9.47 0.25 -14.55
CA GLU A 53 9.37 1.51 -15.30
C GLU A 53 10.58 2.43 -15.07
N ILE A 54 11.32 2.20 -13.98
CA ILE A 54 12.53 2.94 -13.62
C ILE A 54 13.64 1.96 -13.27
N SER A 55 14.89 2.35 -13.56
CA SER A 55 16.07 1.61 -13.13
C SER A 55 16.32 1.76 -11.62
N GLU A 56 17.01 0.80 -11.00
CA GLU A 56 17.52 0.90 -9.63
C GLU A 56 18.37 2.18 -9.42
N GLU A 57 19.14 2.57 -10.45
CA GLU A 57 19.96 3.78 -10.41
C GLU A 57 19.11 5.06 -10.35
N GLU A 58 17.97 5.09 -11.06
CA GLU A 58 17.04 6.21 -11.02
C GLU A 58 16.28 6.27 -9.69
N TYR A 59 15.89 5.11 -9.16
CA TYR A 59 15.27 5.00 -7.85
C TYR A 59 16.17 5.58 -6.75
N ASP A 60 17.44 5.20 -6.71
CA ASP A 60 18.36 5.64 -5.66
C ASP A 60 18.64 7.15 -5.73
N ARG A 61 18.77 7.71 -6.95
CA ARG A 61 18.90 9.16 -7.17
C ARG A 61 17.68 9.93 -6.68
N LEU A 62 16.46 9.42 -6.92
CA LEU A 62 15.22 10.09 -6.52
C LEU A 62 14.96 9.96 -5.03
N LYS A 63 15.23 8.79 -4.45
CA LYS A 63 15.17 8.55 -3.00
C LYS A 63 16.08 9.52 -2.24
N ARG A 64 17.33 9.67 -2.68
CA ARG A 64 18.29 10.57 -2.03
C ARG A 64 17.87 12.04 -2.13
N LYS A 65 17.30 12.46 -3.26
CA LYS A 65 16.73 13.82 -3.43
C LYS A 65 15.54 14.09 -2.50
N LEU A 66 14.68 13.09 -2.29
CA LEU A 66 13.56 13.20 -1.36
C LEU A 66 14.04 13.29 0.10
N GLU A 67 15.01 12.46 0.49
CA GLU A 67 15.63 12.52 1.83
C GLU A 67 16.36 13.84 2.09
N GLU A 68 17.02 14.41 1.07
CA GLU A 68 17.67 15.73 1.16
C GLU A 68 16.65 16.87 1.29
N ARG A 69 15.47 16.74 0.67
CA ARG A 69 14.39 17.75 0.75
C ARG A 69 13.73 17.78 2.13
N ASP A 70 13.64 16.63 2.79
CA ASP A 70 13.02 16.52 4.12
C ASP A 70 13.95 17.00 5.24
N ARG A 71 15.28 17.04 5.00
CA ARG A 71 16.27 17.46 6.01
C ARG A 71 16.55 18.97 6.05
N LYS A 72 15.87 19.76 5.22
CA LYS A 72 16.12 21.20 5.03
C LYS A 72 14.93 22.03 5.48
#